data_AF-A0A8H6LVW2-F1
#
_entry.id   AF-A0A8H6LVW2-F1
#
_cell.length_a   1.000
_cell.length_b   1.000
_cell.length_c   1.000
_cell.angle_alpha   90.00
_cell.angle_beta   90.00
_cell.angle_gamma   90.00
#
_symmetry.space_group_name_H-M   'P 1'
#
loop_
_entity.id
_entity.type
_entity.pdbx_description
1 polymer ?
#
loop_
_entity_poly.entity_id
_entity_poly.type
_entity_poly.pdbx_seq_one_letter_code
_entity_poly.pdbx_strand_id
1 'polypeptide(L)'
;MLTGNALRNLAPTADKTDDRPDLILHHGSDPIPEYNNPNLLPGMYPSLFPFGIGGFEDPNRKIALAFNNQAQYYFNIPDKEFRYHYSYLFVVLNIIQRRTSHLHTHFTVNSARFQAVAQSLTSLSAQTISDVAEIIESERSTKSLSADQKKALDLLRYVNTVAEKVPGSYAAKISARADIRSYFSYFGLSHLFFTFNPSAVHSPIFQVMYGDKSIDLSSRYPIVPPSNERVRRLVHDPVAAADFFDYAFKALFEHLLGWNFAERRSSERGGIFGRIRAFYGLTE
;
A
#
# COMPACT_ATOMS: atom_id res chain seq x y z
N MET A 1 -4.22 15.55 -27.73
CA MET A 1 -3.51 16.82 -27.98
C MET A 1 -3.24 17.55 -26.65
N LEU A 2 -2.29 17.10 -25.84
CA LEU A 2 -2.05 17.72 -24.52
C LEU A 2 -0.57 17.73 -24.08
N THR A 3 0.38 17.61 -25.02
CA THR A 3 1.82 17.60 -24.71
C THR A 3 2.55 18.88 -25.13
N GLY A 4 2.04 19.61 -26.13
CA GLY A 4 2.69 20.82 -26.64
C GLY A 4 2.54 22.07 -25.78
N ASN A 5 1.36 22.28 -25.16
CA ASN A 5 1.10 23.47 -24.33
C ASN A 5 1.81 23.42 -22.97
N ALA A 6 1.97 22.23 -22.39
CA ALA A 6 2.68 22.07 -21.11
C ALA A 6 4.18 22.44 -21.24
N LEU A 7 4.79 22.17 -22.39
CA LEU A 7 6.20 22.52 -22.66
C LEU A 7 6.40 24.03 -22.92
N ARG A 8 5.42 24.73 -23.50
CA ARG A 8 5.53 26.19 -23.75
C ARG A 8 5.43 27.01 -22.46
N ASN A 9 4.76 26.50 -21.43
CA ASN A 9 4.64 27.16 -20.13
C ASN A 9 5.89 27.00 -19.24
N LEU A 10 6.85 26.16 -19.63
CA LEU A 10 8.12 25.95 -18.93
C LEU A 10 9.25 26.86 -19.45
N ALA A 11 9.07 27.51 -20.60
CA ALA A 11 10.03 28.48 -21.12
C ALA A 11 9.73 29.87 -20.52
N PRO A 12 10.68 30.53 -19.83
CA PRO A 12 10.47 31.87 -19.32
C PRO A 12 10.36 32.84 -20.51
N THR A 13 9.17 33.39 -20.73
CA THR A 13 8.96 34.49 -21.68
C THR A 13 9.54 35.78 -21.13
N ALA A 14 10.44 36.41 -21.89
CA ALA A 14 11.18 37.61 -21.52
C ALA A 14 10.35 38.91 -21.47
N ASP A 15 9.02 38.86 -21.63
CA ASP A 15 8.15 40.03 -21.69
C ASP A 15 6.91 39.84 -20.81
N LYS A 16 7.06 40.02 -19.49
CA LYS A 16 5.98 40.45 -18.60
C LYS A 16 6.55 41.27 -17.45
N THR A 17 6.42 42.59 -17.58
CA THR A 17 6.52 43.53 -16.47
C THR A 17 5.35 43.27 -15.50
N ASP A 18 5.70 42.93 -14.26
CA ASP A 18 4.86 42.88 -13.07
C ASP A 18 3.80 41.75 -12.98
N ASP A 19 4.27 40.51 -12.89
CA ASP A 19 3.44 39.34 -12.54
C ASP A 19 4.28 38.40 -11.66
N ARG A 20 4.49 38.76 -10.38
CA ARG A 20 5.11 37.82 -9.44
C ARG A 20 4.09 36.72 -9.17
N PRO A 21 4.47 35.43 -9.27
CA PRO A 21 3.54 34.35 -8.99
C PRO A 21 3.02 34.47 -7.55
N ASP A 22 1.71 34.27 -7.36
CA ASP A 22 1.05 34.32 -6.05
C ASP A 22 1.67 33.33 -5.03
N LEU A 23 2.41 32.32 -5.50
CA LEU A 23 3.14 31.39 -4.66
C LEU A 23 4.51 31.04 -5.28
N ILE A 24 5.59 31.47 -4.64
CA ILE A 24 6.96 31.04 -4.95
C ILE A 24 7.29 29.84 -4.05
N LEU A 25 7.32 28.63 -4.61
CA LEU A 25 7.82 27.45 -3.92
C LEU A 25 9.34 27.37 -4.09
N HIS A 26 10.08 27.83 -3.08
CA HIS A 26 11.53 27.67 -3.04
C HIS A 26 11.88 26.19 -2.86
N HIS A 27 12.53 25.59 -3.86
CA HIS A 27 13.15 24.28 -3.71
C HIS A 27 14.60 24.45 -3.25
N GLY A 28 15.02 23.65 -2.27
CA GLY A 28 16.45 23.53 -1.96
C GLY A 28 17.20 22.95 -3.17
N SER A 29 18.46 23.32 -3.34
CA SER A 29 19.37 22.64 -4.28
C SER A 29 19.76 21.25 -3.77
N ASP A 30 19.71 21.06 -2.45
CA ASP A 30 20.22 19.87 -1.79
C ASP A 30 19.09 18.90 -1.40
N PRO A 31 19.25 17.59 -1.67
CA PRO A 31 18.29 16.59 -1.26
C PRO A 31 18.22 16.49 0.27
N ILE A 32 17.00 16.52 0.81
CA ILE A 32 16.74 16.38 2.25
C ILE A 32 16.62 14.90 2.61
N PRO A 33 17.30 14.42 3.66
CA PRO A 33 17.19 13.02 4.09
C PRO A 33 15.80 12.71 4.61
N GLU A 34 15.25 11.56 4.22
CA GLU A 34 13.95 11.07 4.71
C GLU A 34 14.06 10.39 6.07
N TYR A 35 15.14 9.62 6.30
CA TYR A 35 15.32 8.82 7.51
C TYR A 35 15.84 9.67 8.66
N ASN A 36 15.33 9.42 9.87
CA ASN A 36 15.79 10.08 11.10
C ASN A 36 15.75 11.61 11.00
N ASN A 37 14.77 12.14 10.26
CA ASN A 37 14.60 13.57 10.05
C ASN A 37 13.29 14.03 10.70
N PRO A 38 13.32 14.46 11.97
CA PRO A 38 12.13 14.91 12.68
C PRO A 38 11.49 16.15 12.05
N ASN A 39 12.24 16.94 11.29
CA ASN A 39 11.74 18.17 10.69
C ASN A 39 11.08 17.96 9.34
N LEU A 40 11.18 16.76 8.75
CA LEU A 40 10.69 16.49 7.39
C LEU A 40 9.18 16.71 7.25
N LEU A 41 8.37 15.94 7.98
CA LEU A 41 6.91 16.01 7.88
C LEU A 41 6.33 17.32 8.44
N PRO A 42 6.83 17.88 9.56
CA PRO A 42 6.46 19.22 9.99
C PRO A 42 6.77 20.30 8.96
N GLY A 43 7.92 20.23 8.29
CA GLY A 43 8.30 21.17 7.23
C GLY A 43 7.47 21.01 5.94
N MET A 44 7.07 19.78 5.60
CA MET A 44 6.21 19.52 4.44
C MET A 44 4.75 19.92 4.65
N TYR A 45 4.27 19.86 5.89
CA TYR A 45 2.86 20.10 6.23
C TYR A 45 2.70 21.11 7.37
N PRO A 46 3.04 22.39 7.17
CA PRO A 46 2.87 23.41 8.21
C PRO A 46 1.42 23.56 8.70
N SER A 47 0.43 23.27 7.84
CA SER A 47 -0.99 23.26 8.21
C SER A 47 -1.36 22.16 9.20
N LEU A 48 -0.66 21.01 9.17
CA LEU A 48 -0.87 19.90 10.09
C LEU A 48 0.07 19.97 11.32
N PHE A 49 1.18 20.69 11.18
CA PHE A 49 2.19 20.88 12.22
C PHE A 49 2.46 22.38 12.43
N PRO A 50 1.49 23.15 12.96
CA PRO A 50 1.59 24.62 13.03
C PRO A 50 2.78 25.13 13.86
N PHE A 51 3.27 24.32 14.81
CA PHE A 51 4.43 24.66 15.64
C PHE A 51 5.74 24.03 15.16
N GLY A 52 5.73 23.28 14.05
CA GLY A 52 6.91 22.56 13.56
C GLY A 52 7.38 21.39 14.45
N ILE A 53 6.59 21.02 15.46
CA ILE A 53 6.89 19.93 16.42
C ILE A 53 6.07 18.68 16.10
N GLY A 54 6.36 17.56 16.78
CA GLY A 54 5.64 16.30 16.54
C GLY A 54 6.14 15.53 15.32
N GLY A 55 7.37 15.82 14.90
CA GLY A 55 8.10 15.06 13.90
C GLY A 55 8.13 13.55 14.14
N PHE A 56 8.39 12.82 13.07
CA PHE A 56 8.63 11.38 13.13
C PHE A 56 10.09 11.11 13.51
N GLU A 57 10.35 9.99 14.18
CA GLU A 57 11.73 9.55 14.48
C GLU A 57 12.57 10.58 15.25
N ASP A 58 11.92 11.39 16.11
CA ASP A 58 12.60 12.37 16.96
C ASP A 58 13.48 11.69 18.01
N PRO A 59 14.81 11.87 17.98
CA PRO A 59 15.73 11.24 18.94
C PRO A 59 15.54 11.75 20.37
N ASN A 60 14.92 12.92 20.57
CA ASN A 60 14.67 13.50 21.89
C ASN A 60 13.43 12.89 22.57
N ARG A 61 12.67 12.04 21.86
CA ARG A 61 11.47 11.42 22.41
C ARG A 61 11.85 10.39 23.48
N LYS A 62 11.21 10.47 24.65
CA LYS A 62 11.43 9.54 25.77
C LYS A 62 11.22 8.06 25.39
N ILE A 63 10.25 7.79 24.53
CA ILE A 63 9.94 6.45 24.02
C ILE A 63 10.02 6.49 22.50
N ALA A 64 10.89 5.67 21.93
CA ALA A 64 10.99 5.54 20.48
C ALA A 64 9.65 5.06 19.90
N LEU A 65 9.17 5.76 18.87
CA LEU A 65 7.93 5.42 18.19
C LEU A 65 8.24 5.01 16.75
N ALA A 66 7.77 3.82 16.36
CA ALA A 66 7.90 3.36 14.98
C ALA A 66 7.10 4.27 14.04
N PHE A 67 7.65 4.50 12.83
CA PHE A 67 7.04 5.36 11.83
C PHE A 67 5.56 5.00 11.56
N ASN A 68 5.28 3.70 11.35
CA ASN A 68 3.93 3.21 11.07
C ASN A 68 2.96 3.48 12.23
N ASN A 69 3.41 3.29 13.47
CA ASN A 69 2.58 3.53 14.66
C ASN A 69 2.24 5.01 14.80
N GLN A 70 3.20 5.90 14.53
CA GLN A 70 2.96 7.34 14.56
C GLN A 70 2.03 7.80 13.43
N ALA A 71 2.18 7.27 12.23
CA ALA A 71 1.26 7.53 11.11
C ALA A 71 -0.16 7.07 11.45
N GLN A 72 -0.31 5.85 11.98
CA GLN A 72 -1.61 5.33 12.42
C GLN A 72 -2.21 6.19 13.54
N TYR A 73 -1.40 6.66 14.48
CA TYR A 73 -1.85 7.59 15.51
C TYR A 73 -2.39 8.89 14.89
N TYR A 74 -1.65 9.50 13.96
CA TYR A 74 -2.09 10.74 13.31
C TYR A 74 -3.36 10.58 12.48
N PHE A 75 -3.54 9.43 11.82
CA PHE A 75 -4.83 9.16 11.19
C PHE A 75 -5.95 9.08 12.23
N ASN A 76 -5.71 8.56 13.43
CA ASN A 76 -6.73 8.32 14.45
C ASN A 76 -6.96 9.46 15.46
N ILE A 77 -6.40 10.65 15.23
CA ILE A 77 -6.71 11.78 16.10
C ILE A 77 -8.18 12.21 15.96
N PRO A 78 -8.81 12.74 17.03
CA PRO A 78 -10.22 13.14 17.02
C PRO A 78 -10.57 14.15 15.92
N ASP A 79 -9.68 15.10 15.63
CA ASP A 79 -9.94 16.18 14.67
C ASP A 79 -9.86 15.73 13.20
N LYS A 80 -9.28 14.55 12.94
CA LYS A 80 -9.17 13.93 11.61
C LYS A 80 -8.44 14.75 10.54
N GLU A 81 -7.79 15.86 10.90
CA GLU A 81 -7.14 16.76 9.94
C GLU A 81 -6.12 16.04 9.04
N PHE A 82 -5.33 15.13 9.61
CA PHE A 82 -4.33 14.35 8.87
C PHE A 82 -4.92 13.45 7.79
N ARG A 83 -6.08 12.83 8.06
CA ARG A 83 -6.74 11.95 7.09
C ARG A 83 -7.54 12.72 6.05
N TYR A 84 -7.93 13.96 6.34
CA TYR A 84 -8.61 14.86 5.39
C TYR A 84 -7.65 15.66 4.52
N HIS A 85 -6.37 15.72 4.90
CA HIS A 85 -5.37 16.39 4.10
C HIS A 85 -5.15 15.67 2.76
N TYR A 86 -5.31 16.41 1.67
CA TYR A 86 -5.35 15.91 0.29
C TYR A 86 -4.16 15.06 -0.16
N SER A 87 -2.97 15.25 0.44
CA SER A 87 -1.74 14.55 0.06
C SER A 87 -1.03 13.80 1.19
N TYR A 88 -1.43 14.00 2.45
CA TYR A 88 -0.66 13.48 3.60
C TYR A 88 -0.67 11.96 3.62
N LEU A 89 -1.85 11.36 3.46
CA LEU A 89 -2.02 9.90 3.36
C LEU A 89 -1.14 9.29 2.25
N PHE A 90 -1.13 9.93 1.08
CA PHE A 90 -0.34 9.48 -0.07
C PHE A 90 1.17 9.53 0.22
N VAL A 91 1.67 10.64 0.77
CA VAL A 91 3.11 10.78 1.07
C VAL A 91 3.56 9.79 2.14
N VAL A 92 2.77 9.62 3.21
CA VAL A 92 3.05 8.64 4.26
C VAL A 92 3.08 7.22 3.70
N LEU A 93 2.12 6.84 2.86
CA LEU A 93 2.11 5.53 2.20
C LEU A 93 3.36 5.33 1.33
N ASN A 94 3.75 6.34 0.55
CA ASN A 94 4.95 6.29 -0.28
C ASN A 94 6.23 6.11 0.54
N ILE A 95 6.34 6.81 1.67
CA ILE A 95 7.46 6.63 2.62
C ILE A 95 7.49 5.17 3.11
N ILE A 96 6.35 4.61 3.53
CA ILE A 96 6.27 3.22 4.01
C ILE A 96 6.69 2.22 2.91
N GLN A 97 6.22 2.42 1.67
CA GLN A 97 6.57 1.55 0.54
C GLN A 97 8.06 1.64 0.18
N ARG A 98 8.64 2.85 0.14
CA ARG A 98 10.08 3.04 -0.10
C ARG A 98 10.91 2.38 1.00
N ARG A 99 10.54 2.56 2.27
CA ARG A 99 11.23 1.97 3.42
C ARG A 99 11.19 0.44 3.39
N THR A 100 10.03 -0.13 3.05
CA THR A 100 9.88 -1.58 2.88
C THR A 100 10.81 -2.08 1.77
N SER A 101 10.87 -1.37 0.64
CA SER A 101 11.75 -1.71 -0.48
C SER A 101 13.23 -1.60 -0.11
N HIS A 102 13.63 -0.56 0.62
CA HIS A 102 15.00 -0.38 1.10
C HIS A 102 15.40 -1.48 2.09
N LEU A 103 14.52 -1.83 3.04
CA LEU A 103 14.79 -2.87 4.05
C LEU A 103 15.01 -4.24 3.38
N HIS A 104 14.14 -4.62 2.45
CA HIS A 104 14.28 -5.90 1.76
C HIS A 104 15.47 -5.91 0.80
N THR A 105 15.74 -4.80 0.11
CA THR A 105 16.97 -4.63 -0.65
C THR A 105 18.19 -4.81 0.24
N HIS A 106 18.24 -4.14 1.40
CA HIS A 106 19.34 -4.25 2.35
C HIS A 106 19.55 -5.69 2.83
N PHE A 107 18.49 -6.43 3.16
CA PHE A 107 18.64 -7.84 3.54
C PHE A 107 19.10 -8.73 2.38
N THR A 108 18.66 -8.46 1.16
CA THR A 108 19.13 -9.19 -0.03
C THR A 108 20.60 -8.87 -0.34
N VAL A 109 21.00 -7.61 -0.18
CA VAL A 109 22.37 -7.12 -0.41
C VAL A 109 23.33 -7.55 0.71
N ASN A 110 22.86 -7.71 1.94
CA ASN A 110 23.68 -8.27 3.03
C ASN A 110 23.74 -9.79 3.02
N SER A 111 23.16 -10.45 2.01
CA SER A 111 23.36 -11.88 1.85
C SER A 111 24.83 -12.17 1.49
N ALA A 112 25.38 -13.26 2.01
CA ALA A 112 26.72 -13.72 1.64
C ALA A 112 26.91 -13.94 0.13
N ARG A 113 25.81 -13.98 -0.64
CA ARG A 113 25.78 -14.13 -2.09
C ARG A 113 25.82 -12.81 -2.86
N PHE A 114 25.73 -11.65 -2.21
CA PHE A 114 25.61 -10.37 -2.90
C PHE A 114 26.77 -10.07 -3.84
N GLN A 115 28.02 -10.32 -3.44
CA GLN A 115 29.16 -10.09 -4.33
C GLN A 115 29.07 -10.90 -5.63
N ALA A 116 28.65 -12.17 -5.54
CA ALA A 116 28.46 -13.03 -6.72
C ALA A 116 27.31 -12.53 -7.61
N VAL A 117 26.24 -12.04 -7.01
CA VAL A 117 25.07 -11.47 -7.72
C VAL A 117 25.42 -10.14 -8.39
N ALA A 118 26.13 -9.25 -7.70
CA ALA A 118 26.57 -7.95 -8.22
C ALA A 118 27.55 -8.13 -9.39
N GLN A 119 28.51 -9.03 -9.28
CA GLN A 119 29.42 -9.37 -10.37
C GLN A 119 28.67 -9.95 -11.58
N SER A 120 27.70 -10.84 -11.33
CA SER A 120 26.83 -11.37 -12.40
C SER A 120 26.01 -10.26 -13.07
N LEU A 121 25.45 -9.33 -12.30
CA LEU A 121 24.71 -8.17 -12.82
C LEU A 121 25.59 -7.31 -13.72
N THR A 122 26.79 -6.96 -13.28
CA THR A 122 27.73 -6.15 -14.07
C THR A 122 28.25 -6.86 -15.32
N SER A 123 28.25 -8.19 -15.32
CA SER A 123 28.70 -8.99 -16.47
C SER A 123 27.63 -9.12 -17.57
N LEU A 124 26.37 -8.78 -17.28
CA LEU A 124 25.26 -8.92 -18.23
C LEU A 124 25.14 -7.66 -19.10
N SER A 125 25.03 -7.87 -20.41
CA SER A 125 24.78 -6.78 -21.35
C SER A 125 23.28 -6.49 -21.47
N ALA A 126 22.91 -5.24 -21.77
CA ALA A 126 21.52 -4.86 -22.05
C ALA A 126 20.93 -5.68 -23.20
N GLN A 127 21.74 -6.00 -24.22
CA GLN A 127 21.33 -6.83 -25.35
C GLN A 127 20.92 -8.23 -24.89
N THR A 128 21.73 -8.86 -24.03
CA THR A 128 21.41 -10.19 -23.49
C THR A 128 20.08 -10.21 -22.74
N ILE A 129 19.76 -9.14 -22.00
CA ILE A 129 18.46 -9.04 -21.29
C ILE A 129 17.31 -8.92 -22.30
N SER A 130 17.48 -8.12 -23.36
CA SER A 130 16.49 -7.96 -24.43
C SER A 130 16.23 -9.28 -25.15
N ASP A 131 17.29 -9.99 -25.53
CA ASP A 131 17.19 -11.28 -26.23
C ASP A 131 16.45 -12.32 -25.38
N VAL A 132 16.73 -12.35 -24.06
CA VAL A 132 16.00 -13.25 -23.14
C VAL A 132 14.52 -12.91 -23.07
N ALA A 133 14.17 -11.63 -23.04
CA ALA A 133 12.77 -11.21 -23.02
C ALA A 133 12.04 -11.67 -24.30
N GLU A 134 12.64 -11.46 -25.47
CA GLU A 134 12.08 -11.87 -26.77
C GLU A 134 11.91 -13.40 -26.88
N ILE A 135 12.90 -14.17 -26.43
CA ILE A 135 12.83 -15.65 -26.43
C ILE A 135 11.72 -16.13 -25.50
N ILE A 136 11.61 -15.56 -24.29
CA ILE A 136 10.57 -15.97 -23.34
C ILE A 136 9.17 -15.60 -23.86
N GLU A 137 9.01 -14.43 -24.49
CA GLU A 137 7.74 -13.98 -25.03
C GLU A 137 7.28 -14.83 -26.22
N SER A 138 8.22 -15.17 -27.12
CA SER A 138 7.94 -15.99 -28.31
C SER A 138 7.72 -17.47 -27.98
N GLU A 139 8.59 -18.08 -27.18
CA GLU A 139 8.58 -19.51 -26.94
C GLU A 139 7.75 -19.93 -25.72
N ARG A 140 7.43 -18.99 -24.82
CA ARG A 140 6.85 -19.27 -23.49
C ARG A 140 7.60 -20.35 -22.71
N SER A 141 8.90 -20.46 -22.96
CA SER A 141 9.78 -21.52 -22.47
C SER A 141 11.16 -20.93 -22.17
N THR A 142 11.88 -21.56 -21.24
CA THR A 142 13.26 -21.19 -20.88
C THR A 142 14.29 -22.21 -21.38
N LYS A 143 13.86 -23.19 -22.20
CA LYS A 143 14.69 -24.34 -22.59
C LYS A 143 15.77 -23.99 -23.61
N SER A 144 15.50 -23.06 -24.51
CA SER A 144 16.40 -22.58 -25.58
C SER A 144 17.49 -21.62 -25.09
N LEU A 145 17.37 -21.13 -23.84
CA LEU A 145 18.28 -20.13 -23.30
C LEU A 145 19.71 -20.67 -23.18
N SER A 146 20.66 -19.86 -23.64
CA SER A 146 22.10 -20.10 -23.46
C SER A 146 22.51 -20.02 -21.98
N ALA A 147 23.75 -20.42 -21.68
CA ALA A 147 24.27 -20.36 -20.30
C ALA A 147 24.29 -18.93 -19.75
N ASP A 148 24.62 -17.92 -20.55
CA ASP A 148 24.65 -16.52 -20.12
C ASP A 148 23.24 -15.91 -20.02
N GLN A 149 22.34 -16.31 -20.91
CA GLN A 149 20.92 -15.95 -20.83
C GLN A 149 20.23 -16.54 -19.58
N LYS A 150 20.63 -17.75 -19.15
CA LYS A 150 20.17 -18.33 -17.88
C LYS A 150 20.65 -17.54 -16.66
N LYS A 151 21.86 -16.95 -16.69
CA LYS A 151 22.34 -16.07 -15.61
C LYS A 151 21.47 -14.82 -15.48
N ALA A 152 21.01 -14.24 -16.58
CA ALA A 152 20.04 -13.13 -16.55
C ALA A 152 18.72 -13.54 -15.89
N LEU A 153 18.23 -14.76 -16.15
CA LEU A 153 17.02 -15.27 -15.51
C LEU A 153 17.21 -15.51 -14.00
N ASP A 154 18.34 -16.08 -13.60
CA ASP A 154 18.67 -16.28 -12.19
C ASP A 154 18.81 -14.94 -11.44
N LEU A 155 19.42 -13.93 -12.07
CA LEU A 155 19.45 -12.56 -11.56
C LEU A 155 18.04 -12.01 -11.32
N LEU A 156 17.14 -12.18 -12.29
CA LEU A 156 15.75 -11.72 -12.22
C LEU A 156 15.00 -12.37 -11.04
N ARG A 157 15.32 -13.62 -10.69
CA ARG A 157 14.77 -14.27 -9.49
C ARG A 157 15.20 -13.57 -8.19
N TYR A 158 16.44 -13.08 -8.10
CA TYR A 158 16.90 -12.33 -6.93
C TYR A 158 16.18 -10.98 -6.81
N VAL A 159 16.01 -10.27 -7.93
CA VAL A 159 15.24 -9.00 -7.96
C VAL A 159 13.78 -9.25 -7.57
N ASN A 160 13.16 -10.33 -8.08
CA ASN A 160 11.80 -10.72 -7.72
C ASN A 160 11.67 -11.06 -6.23
N THR A 161 12.71 -11.58 -5.58
CA THR A 161 12.69 -11.88 -4.13
C THR A 161 12.53 -10.60 -3.30
N VAL A 162 13.16 -9.50 -3.72
CA VAL A 162 12.98 -8.17 -3.09
C VAL A 162 11.57 -7.66 -3.37
N ALA A 163 11.13 -7.70 -4.63
CA ALA A 163 9.83 -7.21 -5.04
C ALA A 163 8.67 -7.96 -4.36
N GLU A 164 8.82 -9.25 -4.06
CA GLU A 164 7.80 -10.09 -3.40
C GLU A 164 7.32 -9.50 -2.08
N LYS A 165 8.20 -8.79 -1.36
CA LYS A 165 7.88 -8.23 -0.05
C LYS A 165 7.29 -6.82 -0.12
N VAL A 166 7.19 -6.25 -1.32
CA VAL A 166 6.49 -4.99 -1.57
C VAL A 166 5.01 -5.29 -1.81
N PRO A 167 4.09 -4.81 -0.94
CA PRO A 167 2.66 -5.03 -1.11
C PRO A 167 2.17 -4.57 -2.50
N GLY A 168 1.32 -5.37 -3.13
CA GLY A 168 0.73 -5.07 -4.45
C GLY A 168 1.65 -5.35 -5.66
N SER A 169 2.91 -5.73 -5.44
CA SER A 169 3.83 -6.06 -6.54
C SER A 169 3.40 -7.31 -7.31
N TYR A 170 3.88 -7.46 -8.55
CA TYR A 170 3.65 -8.67 -9.34
C TYR A 170 4.18 -9.94 -8.65
N ALA A 171 5.36 -9.83 -8.01
CA ALA A 171 5.96 -10.92 -7.26
C ALA A 171 5.14 -11.30 -6.02
N ALA A 172 4.58 -10.32 -5.30
CA ALA A 172 3.67 -10.58 -4.17
C ALA A 172 2.43 -11.39 -4.62
N LYS A 173 1.87 -11.06 -5.80
CA LYS A 173 0.74 -11.81 -6.40
C LYS A 173 1.13 -13.24 -6.78
N ILE A 174 2.37 -13.49 -7.21
CA ILE A 174 2.86 -14.86 -7.47
C ILE A 174 2.99 -15.64 -6.16
N SER A 175 3.57 -15.02 -5.12
CA SER A 175 3.74 -15.64 -3.79
C SER A 175 2.38 -16.04 -3.20
N ALA A 176 1.40 -15.13 -3.25
CA ALA A 176 0.01 -15.41 -2.88
C ALA A 176 -0.60 -16.64 -3.57
N ARG A 177 -0.31 -16.86 -4.87
CA ARG A 177 -0.77 -18.06 -5.59
C ARG A 177 -0.06 -19.32 -5.12
N ALA A 178 1.22 -19.23 -4.76
CA ALA A 178 1.95 -20.35 -4.17
C ALA A 178 1.37 -20.74 -2.81
N ASP A 179 1.00 -19.76 -1.98
CA ASP A 179 0.34 -20.01 -0.69
C ASP A 179 -1.02 -20.70 -0.88
N ILE A 180 -1.85 -20.25 -1.81
CA ILE A 180 -3.13 -20.92 -2.14
C ILE A 180 -2.91 -22.38 -2.55
N ARG A 181 -1.90 -22.64 -3.39
CA ARG A 181 -1.55 -24.03 -3.80
C ARG A 181 -1.10 -24.86 -2.61
N SER A 182 -0.28 -24.30 -1.71
CA SER A 182 0.14 -24.95 -0.47
C SER A 182 -1.06 -25.32 0.41
N TYR A 183 -2.02 -24.40 0.55
CA TYR A 183 -3.28 -24.65 1.24
C TYR A 183 -4.06 -25.81 0.63
N PHE A 184 -4.14 -25.89 -0.70
CA PHE A 184 -4.82 -27.00 -1.38
C PHE A 184 -4.11 -28.34 -1.14
N SER A 185 -2.78 -28.35 -1.16
CA SER A 185 -2.01 -29.57 -0.88
C SER A 185 -2.19 -30.08 0.55
N TYR A 186 -2.33 -29.19 1.54
CA TYR A 186 -2.43 -29.58 2.95
C TYR A 186 -3.88 -29.81 3.43
N PHE A 187 -4.80 -28.91 3.07
CA PHE A 187 -6.20 -28.94 3.53
C PHE A 187 -7.16 -29.62 2.55
N GLY A 188 -6.74 -29.82 1.30
CA GLY A 188 -7.60 -30.24 0.19
C GLY A 188 -8.24 -29.06 -0.55
N LEU A 189 -9.13 -29.37 -1.48
CA LEU A 189 -9.82 -28.36 -2.31
C LEU A 189 -10.69 -27.44 -1.44
N SER A 190 -10.68 -26.14 -1.77
CA SER A 190 -11.58 -25.17 -1.15
C SER A 190 -13.03 -25.46 -1.52
N HIS A 191 -13.91 -25.51 -0.52
CA HIS A 191 -15.35 -25.65 -0.74
C HIS A 191 -16.01 -24.32 -1.13
N LEU A 192 -15.39 -23.18 -0.76
CA LEU A 192 -15.89 -21.84 -1.05
C LEU A 192 -14.74 -20.98 -1.55
N PHE A 193 -14.96 -20.30 -2.67
CA PHE A 193 -14.08 -19.28 -3.22
C PHE A 193 -14.95 -18.09 -3.62
N PHE A 194 -14.76 -16.95 -2.97
CA PHE A 194 -15.57 -15.76 -3.21
C PHE A 194 -14.77 -14.48 -2.96
N THR A 195 -15.18 -13.42 -3.64
CA THR A 195 -14.68 -12.07 -3.39
C THR A 195 -15.66 -11.36 -2.46
N PHE A 196 -15.18 -10.95 -1.29
CA PHE A 196 -15.96 -10.14 -0.38
C PHE A 196 -15.74 -8.65 -0.70
N ASN A 197 -16.78 -7.97 -1.20
CA ASN A 197 -16.72 -6.57 -1.58
C ASN A 197 -17.88 -5.78 -0.93
N PRO A 198 -17.76 -5.42 0.37
CA PRO A 198 -18.79 -4.66 1.04
C PRO A 198 -18.86 -3.23 0.51
N SER A 199 -20.05 -2.76 0.13
CA SER A 199 -20.21 -1.41 -0.38
C SER A 199 -20.28 -0.38 0.76
N ALA A 200 -19.19 0.36 0.96
CA ALA A 200 -19.15 1.47 1.91
C ALA A 200 -20.20 2.55 1.58
N VAL A 201 -20.35 2.90 0.30
CA VAL A 201 -21.31 3.93 -0.18
C VAL A 201 -22.74 3.63 0.22
N HIS A 202 -23.13 2.35 0.25
CA HIS A 202 -24.50 1.93 0.57
C HIS A 202 -24.68 1.44 2.01
N SER A 203 -23.60 1.46 2.82
CA SER A 203 -23.62 0.94 4.18
C SER A 203 -23.94 2.05 5.20
N PRO A 204 -24.99 1.88 6.04
CA PRO A 204 -25.24 2.80 7.14
C PRO A 204 -24.14 2.74 8.22
N ILE A 205 -23.49 1.57 8.37
CA ILE A 205 -22.36 1.39 9.30
C ILE A 205 -21.20 2.31 8.89
N PHE A 206 -20.87 2.35 7.60
CA PHE A 206 -19.85 3.27 7.09
C PHE A 206 -20.21 4.74 7.39
N GLN A 207 -21.48 5.14 7.24
CA GLN A 207 -21.89 6.51 7.55
C GLN A 207 -21.67 6.87 9.03
N VAL A 208 -21.92 5.93 9.95
CA VAL A 208 -21.61 6.11 11.37
C VAL A 208 -20.10 6.22 11.60
N MET A 209 -19.30 5.34 10.97
CA MET A 209 -17.83 5.35 11.10
C MET A 209 -17.20 6.63 10.52
N TYR A 210 -17.77 7.17 9.45
CA TYR A 210 -17.44 8.47 8.90
C TYR A 210 -17.68 9.60 9.92
N GLY A 211 -18.71 9.45 10.76
CA GLY A 211 -19.04 10.36 11.87
C GLY A 211 -20.45 10.95 11.79
N ASP A 212 -21.34 10.40 10.96
CA ASP A 212 -22.72 10.87 10.87
C ASP A 212 -23.55 10.38 12.07
N LYS A 213 -23.85 11.32 12.98
CA LYS A 213 -24.62 11.08 14.20
C LYS A 213 -26.14 10.94 13.95
N SER A 214 -26.62 11.25 12.74
CA SER A 214 -28.04 11.14 12.40
C SER A 214 -28.47 9.71 12.05
N ILE A 215 -27.51 8.81 11.83
CA ILE A 215 -27.77 7.44 11.41
C ILE A 215 -28.09 6.58 12.63
N ASP A 216 -29.34 6.13 12.70
CA ASP A 216 -29.79 5.18 13.71
C ASP A 216 -29.62 3.73 13.22
N LEU A 217 -28.61 3.04 13.75
CA LEU A 217 -28.36 1.62 13.46
C LEU A 217 -29.30 0.65 14.20
N SER A 218 -30.11 1.14 15.15
CA SER A 218 -31.12 0.31 15.81
C SER A 218 -32.39 0.14 14.96
N SER A 219 -32.61 1.04 14.00
CA SER A 219 -33.68 0.92 13.01
C SER A 219 -33.44 -0.25 12.07
N ARG A 220 -34.51 -0.98 11.73
CA ARG A 220 -34.47 -2.07 10.74
C ARG A 220 -34.03 -1.57 9.35
N TYR A 221 -34.40 -0.34 9.01
CA TYR A 221 -34.04 0.31 7.75
C TYR A 221 -33.50 1.71 8.05
N PRO A 222 -32.20 1.83 8.40
CA PRO A 222 -31.58 3.13 8.68
C PRO A 222 -31.72 4.07 7.49
N ILE A 223 -32.16 5.30 7.76
CA ILE A 223 -32.22 6.34 6.72
C ILE A 223 -30.80 6.84 6.50
N VAL A 224 -30.31 6.70 5.27
CA VAL A 224 -28.98 7.16 4.86
C VAL A 224 -29.07 8.43 4.01
N PRO A 225 -28.00 9.24 3.91
CA PRO A 225 -28.00 10.44 3.09
C PRO A 225 -28.21 10.14 1.61
N PRO A 226 -28.54 11.15 0.79
CA PRO A 226 -28.61 11.02 -0.67
C PRO A 226 -27.30 10.52 -1.29
N SER A 227 -27.39 9.90 -2.48
CA SER A 227 -26.28 9.15 -3.08
C SER A 227 -25.03 9.98 -3.33
N ASN A 228 -25.18 11.23 -3.78
CA ASN A 228 -24.07 12.17 -3.99
C ASN A 228 -23.30 12.45 -2.71
N GLU A 229 -24.00 12.66 -1.59
CA GLU A 229 -23.38 12.91 -0.29
C GLU A 229 -22.64 11.67 0.23
N ARG A 230 -23.22 10.47 0.06
CA ARG A 230 -22.53 9.22 0.46
C ARG A 230 -21.22 9.00 -0.31
N VAL A 231 -21.21 9.28 -1.61
CA VAL A 231 -19.98 9.21 -2.42
C VAL A 231 -18.97 10.27 -1.98
N ARG A 232 -19.42 11.51 -1.72
CA ARG A 232 -18.54 12.58 -1.23
C ARG A 232 -17.86 12.20 0.08
N ARG A 233 -18.60 11.61 1.02
CA ARG A 233 -18.07 11.14 2.31
C ARG A 233 -17.04 10.02 2.14
N LEU A 234 -17.30 9.06 1.26
CA LEU A 234 -16.33 8.02 0.93
C LEU A 234 -15.00 8.61 0.42
N VAL A 235 -15.07 9.57 -0.49
CA VAL A 235 -13.87 10.21 -1.05
C VAL A 235 -13.15 11.07 0.00
N HIS A 236 -13.91 11.70 0.90
CA HIS A 236 -13.37 12.59 1.92
C HIS A 236 -12.64 11.86 3.06
N ASP A 237 -13.12 10.67 3.48
CA ASP A 237 -12.50 9.87 4.55
C ASP A 237 -12.19 8.44 4.07
N PRO A 238 -11.14 8.25 3.25
CA PRO A 238 -10.72 6.92 2.80
C PRO A 238 -10.24 6.04 3.96
N VAL A 239 -9.81 6.64 5.08
CA VAL A 239 -9.41 5.88 6.29
C VAL A 239 -10.63 5.22 6.92
N ALA A 240 -11.73 5.96 7.11
CA ALA A 240 -12.99 5.39 7.59
C ALA A 240 -13.53 4.29 6.66
N ALA A 241 -13.27 4.39 5.36
CA ALA A 241 -13.65 3.35 4.39
C ALA A 241 -12.84 2.06 4.59
N ALA A 242 -11.53 2.19 4.83
CA ALA A 242 -10.66 1.06 5.16
C ALA A 242 -11.05 0.41 6.50
N ASP A 243 -11.34 1.23 7.52
CA ASP A 243 -11.82 0.76 8.82
C ASP A 243 -13.15 0.01 8.67
N PHE A 244 -14.07 0.52 7.84
CA PHE A 244 -15.33 -0.15 7.53
C PHE A 244 -15.11 -1.50 6.86
N PHE A 245 -14.20 -1.59 5.89
CA PHE A 245 -13.88 -2.85 5.23
C PHE A 245 -13.34 -3.89 6.23
N ASP A 246 -12.38 -3.50 7.07
CA ASP A 246 -11.81 -4.37 8.09
C ASP A 246 -12.88 -4.85 9.09
N TYR A 247 -13.74 -3.93 9.55
CA TYR A 247 -14.89 -4.25 10.40
C TYR A 247 -15.84 -5.24 9.71
N ALA A 248 -16.26 -4.96 8.48
CA ALA A 248 -17.22 -5.80 7.75
C ALA A 248 -16.66 -7.21 7.49
N PHE A 249 -15.36 -7.30 7.16
CA PHE A 249 -14.65 -8.56 6.97
C PHE A 249 -14.61 -9.36 8.27
N LYS A 250 -14.18 -8.75 9.37
CA LYS A 250 -14.13 -9.41 10.69
C LYS A 250 -15.52 -9.84 11.15
N ALA A 251 -16.52 -8.96 11.05
CA ALA A 251 -17.89 -9.25 11.44
C ALA A 251 -18.49 -10.42 10.64
N LEU A 252 -18.25 -10.49 9.33
CA LEU A 252 -18.65 -11.62 8.51
C LEU A 252 -18.02 -12.93 9.03
N PHE A 253 -16.71 -12.92 9.24
CA PHE A 253 -15.99 -14.13 9.65
C PHE A 253 -16.33 -14.57 11.06
N GLU A 254 -16.43 -13.64 12.01
CA GLU A 254 -16.72 -13.94 13.41
C GLU A 254 -18.18 -14.38 13.60
N HIS A 255 -19.14 -13.61 13.08
CA HIS A 255 -20.55 -13.81 13.41
C HIS A 255 -21.27 -14.72 12.43
N LEU A 256 -20.98 -14.65 11.13
CA LEU A 256 -21.66 -15.49 10.14
C LEU A 256 -20.94 -16.82 9.94
N LEU A 257 -19.60 -16.78 9.87
CA LEU A 257 -18.78 -17.95 9.60
C LEU A 257 -18.24 -18.64 10.86
N GLY A 258 -18.39 -18.02 12.03
CA GLY A 258 -17.97 -18.59 13.30
C GLY A 258 -16.46 -18.80 13.40
N TRP A 259 -15.66 -17.88 12.87
CA TRP A 259 -14.20 -17.91 12.93
C TRP A 259 -13.66 -17.03 14.05
N ASN A 260 -12.76 -17.56 14.88
CA ASN A 260 -12.06 -16.79 15.90
C ASN A 260 -10.67 -16.38 15.38
N PHE A 261 -10.46 -15.07 15.18
CA PHE A 261 -9.18 -14.54 14.70
C PHE A 261 -8.04 -14.68 15.70
N ALA A 262 -8.31 -14.60 17.01
CA ALA A 262 -7.30 -14.71 18.05
C ALA A 262 -6.78 -16.16 18.17
N GLU A 263 -7.70 -17.13 18.15
CA GLU A 263 -7.35 -18.55 18.26
C GLU A 263 -7.03 -19.20 16.91
N ARG A 264 -7.30 -18.49 15.80
CA ARG A 264 -7.12 -18.96 14.41
C ARG A 264 -7.80 -20.31 14.14
N ARG A 265 -9.03 -20.46 14.64
CA ARG A 265 -9.86 -21.65 14.46
C ARG A 265 -11.33 -21.29 14.46
N SER A 266 -12.17 -22.19 13.94
CA SER A 266 -13.61 -22.06 14.12
C SER A 266 -14.05 -22.23 15.57
N SER A 267 -15.13 -21.53 15.91
CA SER A 267 -15.88 -21.73 17.13
C SER A 267 -16.42 -23.17 17.21
N GLU A 268 -16.71 -23.63 18.42
CA GLU A 268 -17.24 -24.99 18.62
C GLU A 268 -18.57 -25.21 17.89
N ARG A 269 -19.41 -24.18 17.79
CA ARG A 269 -20.69 -24.26 17.06
C ARG A 269 -20.51 -24.17 15.54
N GLY A 270 -19.40 -23.60 15.07
CA GLY A 270 -19.21 -23.24 13.66
C GLY A 270 -20.11 -22.06 13.23
N GLY A 271 -20.09 -21.75 11.94
CA GLY A 271 -20.98 -20.77 11.32
C GLY A 271 -22.02 -21.40 10.39
N ILE A 272 -22.56 -20.61 9.47
CA ILE A 272 -23.59 -21.06 8.50
C ILE A 272 -23.15 -22.23 7.60
N PHE A 273 -21.84 -22.41 7.43
CA PHE A 273 -21.26 -23.51 6.65
C PHE A 273 -20.62 -24.60 7.55
N GLY A 274 -20.93 -24.59 8.84
CA GLY A 274 -20.29 -25.45 9.84
C GLY A 274 -18.92 -24.93 10.28
N ARG A 275 -18.03 -25.83 10.69
CA ARG A 275 -16.69 -25.47 11.18
C ARG A 275 -15.73 -25.31 10.00
N ILE A 276 -15.12 -24.14 9.90
CA ILE A 276 -14.03 -23.85 8.96
C ILE A 276 -12.75 -24.48 9.48
N ARG A 277 -12.16 -25.36 8.66
CA ARG A 277 -10.87 -25.99 8.94
C ARG A 277 -9.71 -25.02 8.72
N ALA A 278 -9.77 -24.24 7.64
CA ALA A 278 -8.80 -23.22 7.29
C ALA A 278 -9.43 -22.21 6.31
N PHE A 279 -8.95 -20.98 6.32
CA PHE A 279 -9.23 -20.00 5.28
C PHE A 279 -7.93 -19.31 4.90
N TYR A 280 -7.88 -18.81 3.66
CA TYR A 280 -6.80 -17.97 3.16
C TYR A 280 -7.47 -16.75 2.51
N GLY A 281 -6.99 -15.57 2.86
CA GLY A 281 -7.58 -14.30 2.41
C GLY A 281 -6.50 -13.29 2.06
N LEU A 282 -6.79 -12.48 1.05
CA LEU A 282 -5.94 -11.37 0.61
C LEU A 282 -6.82 -10.14 0.46
N THR A 283 -6.26 -8.99 0.81
CA THR A 283 -6.84 -7.67 0.58
C THR A 283 -6.10 -7.01 -0.57
N GLU A 284 -6.84 -6.49 -1.56
CA GLU A 284 -6.31 -5.70 -2.67
C GLU A 284 -6.56 -4.20 -2.46
#